data_AF-A0A4Q3U7U6-F1
#
_entry.id   AF-A0A4Q3U7U6-F1
#
_cell.length_a   1.000
_cell.length_b   1.000
_cell.length_c   1.000
_cell.angle_alpha   90.00
_cell.angle_beta   90.00
_cell.angle_gamma   90.00
#
_symmetry.space_group_name_H-M   'P 1'
#
loop_
_entity.id
_entity.type
_entity.pdbx_description
1 polymer ?
#
loop_
_entity_poly.entity_id
_entity_poly.type
_entity_poly.pdbx_seq_one_letter_code
_entity_poly.pdbx_strand_id
1 'polypeptide(L)'
;MTNLHGRTASLLLCLVLLAGCGGGGGNGGGGAPDEEVSPFADSYAGTFNAPSTGDNGTVDVVILNDGTVSGTLFSTPRNAEGPINGSIAADGTFTGTMQVAGTPEATLSGTFSEGSNGHVTGTLQSTSGDVTFDLVPRV
;
A
#
# COMPACT_ATOMS: atom_id res chain seq x y z
N MET A 1 -20.89 -35.44 -29.41
CA MET A 1 -21.90 -35.03 -28.42
C MET A 1 -21.78 -33.52 -28.24
N THR A 2 -22.76 -32.82 -28.78
CA THR A 2 -22.91 -31.35 -28.82
C THR A 2 -23.41 -30.82 -27.48
N ASN A 3 -22.84 -29.71 -26.98
CA ASN A 3 -23.59 -28.77 -26.15
C ASN A 3 -23.21 -27.33 -26.52
N LEU A 4 -24.11 -26.76 -27.30
CA LEU A 4 -24.37 -25.36 -27.62
C LEU A 4 -25.25 -24.76 -26.50
N HIS A 5 -25.40 -23.43 -26.48
CA HIS A 5 -26.31 -22.57 -25.68
C HIS A 5 -25.66 -21.93 -24.43
N GLY A 6 -25.80 -20.64 -24.15
CA GLY A 6 -26.80 -19.70 -24.64
C GLY A 6 -26.30 -18.26 -24.65
N ARG A 7 -26.75 -17.53 -25.68
CA ARG A 7 -26.74 -16.07 -25.75
C ARG A 7 -27.95 -15.59 -24.96
N THR A 8 -27.76 -14.75 -23.96
CA THR A 8 -28.84 -13.91 -23.41
C THR A 8 -28.34 -12.49 -23.31
N ALA A 9 -28.59 -11.75 -24.38
CA ALA A 9 -28.64 -10.31 -24.37
C ALA A 9 -29.84 -9.88 -23.51
N SER A 10 -29.59 -9.17 -22.42
CA SER A 10 -30.61 -8.39 -21.71
C SER A 10 -30.24 -6.92 -21.77
N LEU A 11 -30.61 -6.31 -22.90
CA LEU A 11 -30.92 -4.90 -22.98
C LEU A 11 -32.17 -4.67 -22.11
N LEU A 12 -32.02 -4.09 -20.93
CA LEU A 12 -33.14 -3.45 -20.24
C LEU A 12 -32.79 -2.01 -19.88
N LEU A 13 -33.13 -1.17 -20.84
CA LEU A 13 -33.40 0.25 -20.77
C LEU A 13 -34.38 0.55 -19.61
N CYS A 14 -33.87 1.04 -18.48
CA CYS A 14 -34.68 1.73 -17.46
C CYS A 14 -34.24 3.19 -17.36
N LEU A 15 -34.73 3.94 -18.34
CA LEU A 15 -34.75 5.39 -18.36
C LEU A 15 -35.80 5.86 -17.33
N VAL A 16 -35.36 6.20 -16.11
CA VAL A 16 -36.21 6.93 -15.15
C VAL A 16 -35.53 8.25 -14.80
N LEU A 17 -36.02 9.27 -15.48
CA LEU A 17 -35.89 10.68 -15.14
C LEU A 17 -36.46 10.92 -13.74
N LEU A 18 -35.60 11.26 -12.78
CA LEU A 18 -35.99 11.98 -11.56
C LEU A 18 -35.23 13.29 -11.54
N ALA A 19 -35.73 14.25 -12.33
CA ALA A 19 -35.44 15.66 -12.17
C ALA A 19 -36.09 16.15 -10.87
N GLY A 20 -35.40 15.97 -9.75
CA GLY A 20 -35.71 16.61 -8.48
C GLY A 20 -34.95 17.93 -8.36
N CYS A 21 -35.52 19.01 -8.89
CA CYS A 21 -35.09 20.37 -8.58
C CYS A 21 -35.75 20.78 -7.26
N GLY A 22 -35.07 20.51 -6.15
CA GLY A 22 -35.43 20.97 -4.81
C GLY A 22 -34.31 21.84 -4.25
N GLY A 23 -34.48 23.16 -4.34
CA GLY A 23 -33.60 24.13 -3.70
C GLY A 23 -33.80 24.13 -2.18
N GLY A 24 -32.70 24.34 -1.46
CA GLY A 24 -32.68 24.55 -0.02
C GLY A 24 -31.27 24.89 0.43
N GLY A 25 -30.99 26.18 0.58
CA GLY A 25 -29.68 26.73 0.90
C GLY A 25 -29.12 26.25 2.24
N GLY A 26 -27.83 25.97 2.23
CA GLY A 26 -27.03 25.67 3.40
C GLY A 26 -25.56 25.90 3.06
N ASN A 27 -25.14 27.16 3.06
CA ASN A 27 -23.73 27.56 3.03
C ASN A 27 -23.07 27.20 4.38
N GLY A 28 -22.92 25.90 4.64
CA GLY A 28 -21.98 25.39 5.61
C GLY A 28 -20.73 25.01 4.83
N GLY A 29 -19.79 25.95 4.71
CA GLY A 29 -18.47 25.70 4.15
C GLY A 29 -17.68 24.75 5.05
N GLY A 30 -18.09 23.49 5.09
CA GLY A 30 -17.20 22.38 5.41
C GLY A 30 -16.45 22.09 4.13
N GLY A 31 -15.37 22.85 3.89
CA GLY A 31 -14.35 22.38 2.94
C GLY A 31 -14.05 20.94 3.35
N ALA A 32 -14.12 20.01 2.42
CA ALA A 32 -13.57 18.68 2.65
C ALA A 32 -12.16 18.91 3.24
N PRO A 33 -11.78 18.21 4.32
CA PRO A 33 -10.41 18.32 4.80
C PRO A 33 -9.52 18.13 3.58
N ASP A 34 -8.65 19.11 3.30
CA ASP A 34 -7.68 18.97 2.23
C ASP A 34 -6.99 17.63 2.50
N GLU A 35 -7.23 16.63 1.66
CA GLU A 35 -6.65 15.31 1.88
C GLU A 35 -5.14 15.51 1.77
N GLU A 36 -4.48 15.46 2.92
CA GLU A 36 -3.05 15.67 3.02
C GLU A 36 -2.40 14.51 2.28
N VAL A 37 -1.92 14.81 1.07
CA VAL A 37 -1.22 13.83 0.24
C VAL A 37 0.05 13.46 0.98
N SER A 38 0.19 12.17 1.31
CA SER A 38 1.38 11.63 1.92
C SER A 38 2.62 12.04 1.11
N PRO A 39 3.65 12.62 1.74
CA PRO A 39 4.89 12.98 1.05
C PRO A 39 5.61 11.74 0.49
N PHE A 40 5.25 10.54 0.98
CA PHE A 40 5.80 9.27 0.54
C PHE A 40 4.96 8.61 -0.57
N ALA A 41 3.94 9.27 -1.11
CA ALA A 41 3.04 8.65 -2.09
C ALA A 41 3.74 8.41 -3.44
N ASP A 42 4.23 7.19 -3.66
CA ASP A 42 4.81 6.73 -4.93
C ASP A 42 4.89 5.18 -4.96
N SER A 43 5.40 4.63 -6.06
CA SER A 43 5.83 3.25 -6.18
C SER A 43 7.34 3.15 -5.99
N TYR A 44 7.80 2.23 -5.13
CA TYR A 44 9.21 2.03 -4.83
C TYR A 44 9.64 0.58 -5.04
N ALA A 45 10.91 0.41 -5.39
CA ALA A 45 11.61 -0.88 -5.41
C ALA A 45 12.89 -0.77 -4.59
N GLY A 46 13.33 -1.84 -3.95
CA GLY A 46 14.51 -1.75 -3.12
C GLY A 46 14.95 -3.05 -2.48
N THR A 47 15.71 -2.91 -1.40
CA THR A 47 16.17 -4.03 -0.59
C THR A 47 15.77 -3.88 0.86
N PHE A 48 15.70 -5.02 1.55
CA PHE A 48 15.58 -5.07 2.99
C PHE A 48 16.67 -5.96 3.60
N ASN A 49 17.01 -5.69 4.86
CA ASN A 49 17.97 -6.47 5.63
C ASN A 49 17.50 -6.59 7.09
N ALA A 50 17.36 -7.82 7.57
CA ALA A 50 16.89 -8.17 8.92
C ALA A 50 17.96 -9.02 9.64
N PRO A 51 19.05 -8.40 10.13
CA PRO A 51 20.24 -9.11 10.62
C PRO A 51 19.95 -10.09 11.76
N SER A 52 19.01 -9.77 12.65
CA SER A 52 18.64 -10.61 13.79
C SER A 52 18.03 -11.95 13.40
N THR A 53 17.42 -12.05 12.21
CA THR A 53 16.85 -13.30 11.67
C THR A 53 17.70 -13.90 10.55
N GLY A 54 18.76 -13.21 10.13
CA GLY A 54 19.55 -13.55 8.95
C GLY A 54 18.76 -13.49 7.65
N ASP A 55 17.68 -12.70 7.58
CA ASP A 55 16.87 -12.53 6.37
C ASP A 55 17.25 -11.26 5.61
N ASN A 56 17.15 -11.31 4.29
CA ASN A 56 17.38 -10.19 3.39
C ASN A 56 16.79 -10.48 2.00
N GLY A 57 16.64 -9.42 1.20
CA GLY A 57 16.26 -9.57 -0.20
C GLY A 57 15.68 -8.29 -0.77
N THR A 58 14.71 -8.44 -1.68
CA THR A 58 14.13 -7.32 -2.42
C THR A 58 12.72 -7.01 -1.96
N VAL A 59 12.27 -5.79 -2.23
CA VAL A 59 10.94 -5.31 -1.89
C VAL A 59 10.41 -4.41 -3.01
N ASP A 60 9.12 -4.54 -3.27
CA ASP A 60 8.35 -3.71 -4.19
C ASP A 60 7.09 -3.23 -3.47
N VAL A 61 6.94 -1.92 -3.31
CA VAL A 61 5.84 -1.32 -2.53
C VAL A 61 5.20 -0.17 -3.28
N VAL A 62 3.91 0.04 -3.01
CA VAL A 62 3.15 1.22 -3.41
C VAL A 62 2.64 1.88 -2.16
N ILE A 63 2.83 3.20 -2.08
CA ILE A 63 2.30 4.05 -1.03
C ILE A 63 1.25 4.95 -1.66
N LEU A 64 0.01 4.87 -1.18
CA LEU A 64 -1.10 5.67 -1.67
C LEU A 64 -1.07 7.08 -1.05
N ASN A 65 -1.87 7.99 -1.61
CA ASN A 65 -1.96 9.37 -1.14
C ASN A 65 -2.39 9.50 0.32
N ASP A 66 -3.14 8.53 0.86
CA ASP A 66 -3.56 8.49 2.26
C ASP A 66 -2.51 7.87 3.21
N GLY A 67 -1.34 7.51 2.68
CA GLY A 67 -0.28 6.84 3.42
C GLY A 67 -0.45 5.32 3.53
N THR A 68 -1.48 4.73 2.92
CA THR A 68 -1.62 3.26 2.89
C THR A 68 -0.48 2.63 2.11
N VAL A 69 0.19 1.65 2.71
CA VAL A 69 1.30 0.90 2.12
C VAL A 69 0.86 -0.51 1.77
N SER A 70 1.14 -0.95 0.55
CA SER A 70 0.99 -2.35 0.14
C SER A 70 2.10 -2.76 -0.81
N GLY A 71 2.61 -3.98 -0.66
CA GLY A 71 3.70 -4.46 -1.49
C GLY A 71 4.00 -5.93 -1.29
N THR A 72 5.07 -6.35 -1.96
CA THR A 72 5.62 -7.71 -1.90
C THR A 72 7.10 -7.64 -1.58
N LEU A 73 7.57 -8.61 -0.80
CA LEU A 73 8.98 -8.83 -0.50
C LEU A 73 9.39 -10.23 -0.96
N PHE A 74 10.66 -10.36 -1.35
CA PHE A 74 11.27 -11.62 -1.71
C PHE A 74 12.45 -11.88 -0.77
N SER A 75 12.37 -12.94 0.04
CA SER A 75 13.44 -13.40 0.92
C SER A 75 14.41 -14.28 0.12
N THR A 76 15.68 -13.86 0.04
CA THR A 76 16.73 -14.62 -0.66
C THR A 76 17.08 -15.92 0.08
N PRO A 77 17.30 -15.93 1.41
CA PRO A 77 17.64 -17.16 2.13
C PRO A 77 16.53 -18.21 2.11
N ARG A 78 15.27 -17.77 2.03
CA ARG A 78 14.10 -18.66 2.01
C ARG A 78 13.63 -18.99 0.59
N ASN A 79 14.09 -18.25 -0.42
CA ASN A 79 13.61 -18.32 -1.80
C ASN A 79 12.07 -18.26 -1.87
N ALA A 80 11.50 -17.27 -1.19
CA ALA A 80 10.08 -17.17 -0.94
C ALA A 80 9.60 -15.72 -0.95
N GLU A 81 8.38 -15.52 -1.42
CA GLU A 81 7.72 -14.21 -1.46
C GLU A 81 6.73 -14.05 -0.31
N GLY A 82 6.33 -12.81 -0.07
CA GLY A 82 5.47 -12.45 1.03
C GLY A 82 4.88 -11.04 0.92
N PRO A 83 3.67 -10.78 1.45
CA PRO A 83 3.15 -9.43 1.49
C PRO A 83 3.84 -8.57 2.56
N ILE A 84 3.89 -7.26 2.29
CA ILE A 84 4.09 -6.20 3.28
C ILE A 84 2.94 -5.21 3.16
N ASN A 85 2.28 -4.90 4.28
CA ASN A 85 1.15 -3.97 4.32
C ASN A 85 1.27 -3.07 5.54
N GLY A 86 0.76 -1.85 5.45
CA GLY A 86 0.79 -0.94 6.59
C GLY A 86 0.29 0.45 6.26
N SER A 87 0.68 1.40 7.08
CA SER A 87 0.43 2.82 6.89
C SER A 87 1.67 3.62 7.27
N ILE A 88 1.95 4.68 6.52
CA ILE A 88 2.98 5.68 6.81
C ILE A 88 2.33 7.04 7.01
N ALA A 89 2.60 7.69 8.13
CA ALA A 89 2.18 9.05 8.40
C ALA A 89 3.10 10.06 7.70
N ALA A 90 2.65 11.31 7.55
CA ALA A 90 3.42 12.38 6.90
C ALA A 90 4.77 12.68 7.60
N ASP A 91 4.92 12.34 8.88
CA ASP A 91 6.17 12.47 9.63
C ASP A 91 7.14 11.28 9.43
N GLY A 92 6.77 10.31 8.58
CA GLY A 92 7.54 9.11 8.29
C GLY A 92 7.28 7.96 9.25
N THR A 93 6.41 8.11 10.26
CA THR A 93 6.07 7.02 11.18
C THR A 93 5.32 5.92 10.44
N PHE A 94 5.86 4.70 10.50
CA PHE A 94 5.28 3.53 9.87
C PHE A 94 4.79 2.52 10.92
N THR A 95 3.63 1.93 10.64
CA THR A 95 3.12 0.73 11.31
C THR A 95 2.57 -0.24 10.28
N GLY A 96 2.82 -1.53 10.46
CA GLY A 96 2.36 -2.52 9.49
C GLY A 96 2.70 -3.95 9.86
N THR A 97 2.51 -4.85 8.89
CA THR A 97 2.88 -6.26 8.99
C THR A 97 3.66 -6.69 7.76
N MET A 98 4.48 -7.72 7.95
CA MET A 98 5.11 -8.47 6.88
C MET A 98 4.97 -9.96 7.13
N GLN A 99 4.86 -10.74 6.07
CA GLN A 99 4.85 -12.20 6.17
C GLN A 99 5.58 -12.81 4.98
N VAL A 100 6.68 -13.53 5.20
CA VAL A 100 7.32 -14.36 4.17
C VAL A 100 6.65 -15.75 4.19
N ALA A 101 6.43 -16.38 3.03
CA ALA A 101 5.90 -17.73 3.00
C ALA A 101 6.74 -18.69 3.87
N GLY A 102 6.07 -19.41 4.76
CA GLY A 102 6.71 -20.32 5.73
C GLY A 102 7.17 -19.67 7.03
N THR A 103 6.94 -18.37 7.25
CA THR A 103 7.16 -17.69 8.53
C THR A 103 5.84 -17.20 9.14
N PRO A 104 5.79 -17.01 10.47
CA PRO A 104 4.74 -16.22 11.09
C PRO A 104 4.71 -14.79 10.52
N GLU A 105 3.53 -14.17 10.56
CA GLU A 105 3.41 -12.73 10.33
C GLU A 105 4.14 -11.96 11.44
N ALA A 106 4.87 -10.92 11.06
CA ALA A 106 5.58 -10.04 11.96
C ALA A 106 5.00 -8.63 11.90
N THR A 107 4.71 -8.04 13.06
CA THR A 107 4.38 -6.61 13.17
C THR A 107 5.66 -5.80 13.05
N LEU A 108 5.55 -4.65 12.37
CA LEU A 108 6.62 -3.70 12.13
C LEU A 108 6.19 -2.32 12.62
N SER A 109 7.10 -1.61 13.28
CA SER A 109 6.91 -0.20 13.65
C SER A 109 8.23 0.55 13.59
N GLY A 110 8.25 1.75 13.03
CA GLY A 110 9.48 2.54 12.95
C GLY A 110 9.29 3.80 12.13
N THR A 111 10.36 4.26 11.51
CA THR A 111 10.33 5.48 10.70
C THR A 111 11.00 5.27 9.34
N PHE A 112 10.46 5.97 8.36
CA PHE A 112 11.08 6.21 7.06
C PHE A 112 11.48 7.67 6.92
N SER A 113 12.48 7.92 6.10
CA SER A 113 12.97 9.24 5.74
C SER A 113 13.16 9.29 4.23
N GLU A 114 12.64 10.34 3.62
CA GLU A 114 12.83 10.62 2.19
C GLU A 114 14.09 11.47 1.98
N GLY A 115 14.94 11.04 1.06
CA GLY A 115 16.12 11.76 0.59
C GLY A 115 15.80 12.70 -0.58
N SER A 116 16.77 13.53 -0.96
CA SER A 116 16.60 14.58 -1.97
C SER A 116 16.31 14.10 -3.41
N ASN A 117 16.42 12.79 -3.67
CA ASN A 117 16.16 12.14 -4.95
C ASN A 117 14.92 11.22 -4.90
N GLY A 118 14.04 11.39 -3.92
CA GLY A 118 12.91 10.48 -3.67
C GLY A 118 13.33 9.13 -3.09
N HIS A 119 14.60 8.95 -2.75
CA HIS A 119 15.09 7.72 -2.13
C HIS A 119 14.57 7.61 -0.70
N VAL A 120 13.87 6.53 -0.37
CA VAL A 120 13.29 6.30 0.94
C VAL A 120 14.11 5.27 1.69
N THR A 121 14.58 5.64 2.88
CA THR A 121 15.29 4.72 3.78
C THR A 121 14.53 4.61 5.09
N GLY A 122 14.57 3.46 5.74
CA GLY A 122 13.86 3.29 7.01
C GLY A 122 14.41 2.18 7.89
N THR A 123 14.16 2.31 9.18
CA THR A 123 14.46 1.27 10.17
C THR A 123 13.17 0.95 10.92
N LEU A 124 12.72 -0.30 10.80
CA LEU A 124 11.52 -0.80 11.43
C LEU A 124 11.88 -1.83 12.49
N GLN A 125 11.30 -1.69 13.67
CA GLN A 125 11.40 -2.67 14.74
C GLN A 125 10.38 -3.78 14.52
N SER A 126 10.83 -5.02 14.66
CA SER A 126 10.01 -6.21 14.75
C SER A 126 10.24 -6.90 16.10
N THR A 127 9.38 -7.86 16.44
CA THR A 127 9.59 -8.75 17.60
C THR A 127 10.88 -9.56 17.51
N SER A 128 11.37 -9.78 16.29
CA SER A 128 12.62 -10.52 16.04
C SER A 128 13.85 -9.61 15.90
N GLY A 129 13.70 -8.28 15.97
CA GLY A 129 14.77 -7.29 15.82
C GLY A 129 14.51 -6.27 14.72
N ASP A 130 15.52 -5.44 14.45
CA ASP A 130 15.42 -4.34 13.48
C ASP A 130 15.49 -4.87 12.03
N VAL A 131 14.75 -4.20 11.16
CA VAL A 131 14.75 -4.40 9.71
C VAL A 131 15.01 -3.06 9.03
N THR A 132 16.05 -2.99 8.22
CA THR A 132 16.38 -1.78 7.45
C THR A 132 15.90 -1.90 6.02
N PHE A 133 15.39 -0.81 5.45
CA PHE A 133 14.89 -0.70 4.09
C PHE A 133 15.63 0.38 3.31
N ASP A 134 15.89 0.12 2.04
CA ASP A 134 16.57 1.01 1.09
C ASP A 134 15.78 0.99 -0.23
N LEU A 135 14.99 2.03 -0.49
CA LEU A 135 13.92 2.06 -1.49
C LEU A 135 14.11 3.20 -2.49
N VAL A 136 14.09 2.88 -3.78
CA VAL A 136 14.22 3.84 -4.89
C VAL A 136 12.87 3.95 -5.64
N PRO A 137 12.44 5.16 -6.05
CA PRO A 137 11.25 5.34 -6.86
C PRO A 137 11.30 4.54 -8.18
N ARG A 138 10.17 3.96 -8.57
CA ARG A 138 9.98 3.32 -9.88
C ARG A 138 9.52 4.38 -10.88
N VAL A 139 10.48 4.95 -11.62
CA VAL A 139 10.23 5.88 -12.73
C VAL A 139 9.52 5.23 -13.93
#